data_AF-A0A5J5JQR2-F1
#
_entry.id   AF-A0A5J5JQR2-F1
#
_cell.length_a   1.000
_cell.length_b   1.000
_cell.length_c   1.000
_cell.angle_alpha   90.00
_cell.angle_beta   90.00
_cell.angle_gamma   90.00
#
_symmetry.space_group_name_H-M   'P 1'
#
loop_
_entity.id
_entity.type
_entity.pdbx_description
1 polymer ?
#
loop_
_entity_poly.entity_id
_entity_poly.type
_entity_poly.pdbx_seq_one_letter_code
_entity_poly.pdbx_strand_id
1 'polypeptide(L)'
;MDANTALLAVVVVTALAFDFTNGFHDTANAMATSIATGALPPRAAVALSAVLNFAGAFLSLKVAATIATGIVDSGAITLTVVFAGLVGGLAWNLVTWYFGIPSSSSHALIGGVAGATLIAVGASAVKGAAIVSKVLIPAVLAPVFAALVATAGAFLVHRITRGTPDRFRERGFRVGQLCSASLVSLAHGTNDAQKTMGVITLALVADHAIAPDAGTPFWVILACAVTIALGTYTGGWRVIRTLGKGLTEIGPPQGFAAEGSSAAVIFAATHFGLPLSTTHVTGGSVVGAGLGRRLAGERSEVRWGVAGRMVVAWLVTLPAAALVGAVAWKGADAIGGTGGAAVVFAVMLLLAGGLYLAARREPVTHANVNAEWTGRLVPVKEPVA
;
A
#
# COMPACT_ATOMS: atom_id res chain seq x y z
N MET A 1 30.29 1.01 -18.22
CA MET A 1 28.97 1.61 -17.90
C MET A 1 29.23 3.06 -17.58
N ASP A 2 28.59 3.98 -18.30
CA ASP A 2 28.70 5.40 -17.99
C ASP A 2 28.05 5.67 -16.61
N ALA A 3 28.54 6.68 -15.89
CA ALA A 3 28.12 6.95 -14.51
C ALA A 3 26.60 7.15 -14.36
N ASN A 4 25.96 7.71 -15.38
CA ASN A 4 24.51 7.89 -15.47
C ASN A 4 23.76 6.56 -15.59
N THR A 5 24.23 5.64 -16.44
CA THR A 5 23.63 4.30 -16.58
C THR A 5 23.70 3.50 -15.28
N ALA A 6 24.80 3.63 -14.54
CA ALA A 6 24.96 2.98 -13.24
C ALA A 6 24.00 3.56 -12.19
N LEU A 7 23.81 4.88 -12.17
CA LEU A 7 22.85 5.53 -11.27
C LEU A 7 21.40 5.15 -11.63
N LEU A 8 21.06 5.14 -12.91
CA LEU A 8 19.76 4.68 -13.40
C LEU A 8 19.48 3.23 -12.97
N ALA A 9 20.47 2.33 -13.08
CA ALA A 9 20.32 0.95 -12.62
C ALA A 9 20.01 0.88 -11.11
N VAL A 10 20.68 1.69 -10.28
CA VAL A 10 20.40 1.78 -8.83
C VAL A 10 18.99 2.33 -8.58
N VAL A 11 18.54 3.34 -9.33
CA VAL A 11 17.17 3.87 -9.24
C VAL A 11 16.14 2.77 -9.55
N VAL A 12 16.33 2.03 -10.65
CA VAL A 12 15.43 0.94 -11.06
C VAL A 12 15.39 -0.16 -10.00
N VAL A 13 16.54 -0.60 -9.48
CA VAL A 13 16.60 -1.60 -8.40
C VAL A 13 15.89 -1.10 -7.14
N THR A 14 16.07 0.17 -6.78
CA THR A 14 15.41 0.77 -5.61
C THR A 14 13.90 0.89 -5.82
N ALA A 15 13.46 1.22 -7.03
CA ALA A 15 12.04 1.29 -7.39
C ALA A 15 11.38 -0.09 -7.31
N LEU A 16 12.02 -1.12 -7.84
CA LEU A 16 11.55 -2.50 -7.71
C LEU A 16 11.56 -2.96 -6.24
N ALA A 17 12.58 -2.61 -5.45
CA ALA A 17 12.57 -2.90 -4.02
C ALA A 17 11.39 -2.22 -3.31
N PHE A 18 11.10 -0.96 -3.62
CA PHE A 18 9.92 -0.26 -3.14
C PHE A 18 8.62 -0.99 -3.54
N ASP A 19 8.48 -1.38 -4.80
CA ASP A 19 7.30 -2.09 -5.33
C ASP A 19 7.09 -3.45 -4.65
N PHE A 20 8.18 -4.17 -4.38
CA PHE A 20 8.15 -5.40 -3.60
C PHE A 20 7.62 -5.14 -2.19
N THR A 21 8.11 -4.09 -1.52
CA THR A 21 7.61 -3.73 -0.19
C THR A 21 6.16 -3.30 -0.22
N ASN A 22 5.74 -2.61 -1.27
CA ASN A 22 4.36 -2.22 -1.47
C ASN A 22 3.45 -3.45 -1.56
N GLY A 23 3.83 -4.43 -2.40
CA GLY A 23 3.08 -5.67 -2.57
C GLY A 23 2.82 -6.39 -1.25
N PHE A 24 3.85 -6.61 -0.42
CA PHE A 24 3.65 -7.33 0.84
C PHE A 24 2.90 -6.49 1.88
N HIS A 25 3.12 -5.18 1.93
CA HIS A 25 2.46 -4.28 2.89
C HIS A 25 0.96 -4.24 2.65
N ASP A 26 0.58 -4.02 1.40
CA ASP A 26 -0.81 -3.84 0.98
C ASP A 26 -1.54 -5.15 0.66
N THR A 27 -0.86 -6.30 0.75
CA THR A 27 -1.54 -7.61 0.82
C THR A 27 -2.59 -7.62 1.93
N ALA A 28 -2.31 -6.92 3.03
CA ALA A 28 -3.24 -6.80 4.15
C ALA A 28 -4.54 -6.08 3.76
N ASN A 29 -4.49 -5.12 2.84
CA ASN A 29 -5.67 -4.40 2.38
C ASN A 29 -6.65 -5.30 1.63
N ALA A 30 -6.12 -6.30 0.90
CA ALA A 30 -6.94 -7.21 0.10
C ALA A 30 -7.36 -8.49 0.84
N MET A 31 -6.48 -9.02 1.71
CA MET A 31 -6.64 -10.39 2.23
C MET A 31 -6.85 -10.47 3.74
N ALA A 32 -6.62 -9.41 4.52
CA ALA A 32 -6.72 -9.50 5.98
C ALA A 32 -8.13 -9.89 6.47
N THR A 33 -9.16 -9.36 5.83
CA THR A 33 -10.57 -9.67 6.10
C THR A 33 -10.89 -11.13 5.80
N SER A 34 -10.54 -11.65 4.62
CA SER A 34 -10.85 -13.03 4.22
C SER A 34 -10.02 -14.07 4.98
N ILE A 35 -8.81 -13.71 5.41
CA ILE A 35 -7.98 -14.51 6.31
C ILE A 35 -8.58 -14.54 7.72
N ALA A 36 -9.00 -13.38 8.24
CA ALA A 36 -9.52 -13.26 9.61
C ALA A 36 -10.89 -13.94 9.80
N THR A 37 -11.74 -13.96 8.76
CA THR A 37 -13.03 -14.66 8.74
C THR A 37 -12.88 -16.17 8.50
N GLY A 38 -11.70 -16.63 8.09
CA GLY A 38 -11.47 -18.01 7.67
C GLY A 38 -12.16 -18.37 6.35
N ALA A 39 -12.50 -17.38 5.52
CA ALA A 39 -12.98 -17.62 4.15
C ALA A 39 -11.88 -18.22 3.27
N LEU A 40 -10.62 -17.79 3.48
CA LEU A 40 -9.46 -18.35 2.80
C LEU A 40 -8.34 -18.71 3.79
N PRO A 41 -7.65 -19.85 3.59
CA PRO A 41 -6.46 -20.14 4.36
C PRO A 41 -5.34 -19.14 4.01
N PRO A 42 -4.53 -18.70 4.97
CA PRO A 42 -3.56 -17.61 4.78
C PRO A 42 -2.65 -17.75 3.56
N ARG A 43 -2.10 -18.94 3.30
CA ARG A 43 -1.21 -19.19 2.16
C ARG A 43 -1.94 -19.13 0.81
N ALA A 44 -3.18 -19.63 0.74
CA ALA A 44 -3.96 -19.56 -0.50
C ALA A 44 -4.41 -18.12 -0.77
N ALA A 45 -4.76 -17.36 0.27
CA ALA A 45 -5.14 -15.96 0.17
C ALA A 45 -4.01 -15.12 -0.47
N VAL A 46 -2.77 -15.22 0.04
CA VAL A 46 -1.64 -14.46 -0.54
C VAL A 46 -1.24 -14.96 -1.94
N ALA A 47 -1.38 -16.26 -2.23
CA ALA A 47 -1.13 -16.80 -3.57
C ALA A 47 -2.14 -16.27 -4.60
N LEU A 48 -3.43 -16.32 -4.27
CA LEU A 48 -4.49 -15.75 -5.11
C LEU A 48 -4.29 -14.25 -5.32
N SER A 49 -3.99 -13.52 -4.23
CA SER A 49 -3.72 -12.08 -4.31
C SER A 49 -2.52 -11.78 -5.21
N ALA A 50 -1.45 -12.55 -5.13
CA ALA A 50 -0.26 -12.36 -5.97
C ALA A 50 -0.58 -12.54 -7.47
N VAL A 51 -1.33 -13.58 -7.84
CA VAL A 51 -1.74 -13.82 -9.23
C VAL A 51 -2.61 -12.67 -9.76
N LEU A 52 -3.57 -12.21 -8.94
CA LEU A 52 -4.46 -11.13 -9.34
C LEU A 52 -3.76 -9.76 -9.37
N ASN A 53 -2.79 -9.52 -8.49
CA ASN A 53 -1.95 -8.33 -8.55
C ASN A 53 -1.11 -8.31 -9.84
N PHE A 54 -0.50 -9.45 -10.19
CA PHE A 54 0.22 -9.62 -11.44
C PHE A 54 -0.68 -9.30 -12.64
N ALA A 55 -1.88 -9.92 -12.70
CA ALA A 55 -2.82 -9.67 -13.78
C ALA A 55 -3.32 -8.21 -13.82
N GLY A 56 -3.62 -7.65 -12.65
CA GLY A 56 -4.13 -6.29 -12.49
C GLY A 56 -3.17 -5.23 -13.03
N ALA A 57 -1.87 -5.47 -12.91
CA ALA A 57 -0.81 -4.59 -13.42
C ALA A 57 -0.88 -4.35 -14.93
N PHE A 58 -1.50 -5.26 -15.70
CA PHE A 58 -1.66 -5.13 -17.16
C PHE A 58 -2.99 -4.50 -17.59
N LEU A 59 -3.91 -4.21 -16.67
CA LEU A 59 -5.27 -3.77 -17.03
C LEU A 59 -5.38 -2.26 -17.31
N SER A 60 -4.42 -1.45 -16.90
CA SER A 60 -4.44 0.00 -17.11
C SER A 60 -3.03 0.59 -17.03
N LEU A 61 -2.84 1.75 -17.68
CA LEU A 61 -1.62 2.57 -17.60
C LEU A 61 -1.93 4.04 -17.25
N LYS A 62 -3.20 4.36 -16.91
CA LYS A 62 -3.66 5.73 -16.65
C LYS A 62 -3.05 6.37 -15.39
N VAL A 63 -2.85 5.59 -14.33
CA VAL A 63 -2.25 6.05 -13.07
C VAL A 63 -0.76 6.34 -13.26
N ALA A 64 -0.05 5.50 -14.01
CA ALA A 64 1.37 5.70 -14.32
C ALA A 64 1.61 7.06 -15.01
N ALA A 65 0.77 7.40 -15.99
CA ALA A 65 0.82 8.69 -16.70
C ALA A 65 0.60 9.91 -15.76
N THR A 66 -0.24 9.74 -14.74
CA THR A 66 -0.54 10.81 -13.76
C THR A 66 0.60 11.02 -12.77
N ILE A 67 1.28 9.94 -12.34
CA ILE A 67 2.46 10.02 -11.46
C ILE A 67 3.63 10.74 -12.15
N ALA A 68 3.84 10.49 -13.44
CA ALA A 68 4.94 11.10 -14.20
C ALA A 68 4.84 12.63 -14.35
N THR A 69 3.64 13.22 -14.25
CA THR A 69 3.39 14.62 -14.63
C THR A 69 2.81 15.49 -13.51
N GLY A 70 2.37 14.88 -12.40
CA GLY A 70 1.40 15.52 -11.50
C GLY A 70 1.93 16.25 -10.26
N ILE A 71 3.17 15.97 -9.81
CA ILE A 71 3.60 16.23 -8.42
C ILE A 71 4.81 17.18 -8.29
N VAL A 72 5.78 17.08 -9.20
CA VAL A 72 7.01 17.90 -9.21
C VAL A 72 7.21 18.49 -10.61
N ASP A 73 7.84 19.65 -10.72
CA ASP A 73 8.21 20.20 -12.04
C ASP A 73 9.19 19.30 -12.78
N SER A 74 8.90 19.01 -14.05
CA SER A 74 9.68 18.07 -14.87
C SER A 74 11.15 18.47 -15.00
N GLY A 75 11.47 19.76 -14.94
CA GLY A 75 12.86 20.27 -14.96
C GLY A 75 13.63 20.11 -13.64
N ALA A 76 12.95 19.78 -12.54
CA ALA A 76 13.55 19.56 -11.23
C ALA A 76 13.82 18.07 -10.93
N ILE A 77 13.41 17.17 -11.82
CA ILE A 77 13.47 15.73 -11.61
C ILE A 77 14.82 15.21 -12.11
N THR A 78 15.74 14.96 -11.17
CA THR A 78 17.00 14.27 -11.43
C THR A 78 16.93 12.82 -10.94
N LEU A 79 17.79 11.95 -11.48
CA LEU A 79 17.91 10.56 -11.01
C LEU A 79 18.18 10.49 -9.50
N THR A 80 18.98 11.41 -8.96
CA THR A 80 19.29 11.48 -7.52
C THR A 80 18.05 11.85 -6.69
N VAL A 81 17.20 12.77 -7.16
CA VAL A 81 15.93 13.12 -6.48
C VAL A 81 14.97 11.94 -6.48
N VAL A 82 14.82 11.26 -7.63
CA VAL A 82 13.95 10.07 -7.73
C VAL A 82 14.46 8.96 -6.82
N PHE A 83 15.77 8.67 -6.86
CA PHE A 83 16.41 7.70 -5.97
C PHE A 83 16.18 8.01 -4.50
N ALA A 84 16.47 9.24 -4.06
CA ALA A 84 16.30 9.64 -2.67
C ALA A 84 14.83 9.58 -2.23
N GLY A 85 13.90 9.96 -3.10
CA GLY A 85 12.47 9.85 -2.82
C GLY A 85 12.01 8.40 -2.66
N LEU A 86 12.50 7.49 -3.52
CA LEU A 86 12.26 6.05 -3.39
C LEU A 86 12.82 5.48 -2.09
N VAL A 87 14.03 5.89 -1.68
CA VAL A 87 14.62 5.50 -0.38
C VAL A 87 13.74 5.98 0.77
N GLY A 88 13.22 7.21 0.72
CA GLY A 88 12.29 7.74 1.71
C GLY A 88 11.02 6.90 1.85
N GLY A 89 10.38 6.58 0.73
CA GLY A 89 9.19 5.72 0.71
C GLY A 89 9.47 4.29 1.18
N LEU A 90 10.56 3.69 0.70
CA LEU A 90 10.97 2.32 1.03
C LEU A 90 11.31 2.17 2.52
N ALA A 91 12.09 3.09 3.08
CA ALA A 91 12.42 3.10 4.50
C ALA A 91 11.17 3.20 5.37
N TRP A 92 10.24 4.10 5.02
CA TRP A 92 9.00 4.25 5.77
C TRP A 92 8.12 3.00 5.70
N ASN A 93 7.98 2.39 4.52
CA ASN A 93 7.24 1.14 4.35
C ASN A 93 7.80 0.01 5.22
N LEU A 94 9.12 -0.12 5.33
CA LEU A 94 9.74 -1.15 6.17
C LEU A 94 9.54 -0.85 7.67
N VAL A 95 9.64 0.41 8.08
CA VAL A 95 9.42 0.82 9.48
C VAL A 95 7.97 0.53 9.89
N THR A 96 7.00 0.94 9.08
CA THR A 96 5.58 0.72 9.40
C THR A 96 5.22 -0.75 9.35
N TRP A 97 5.78 -1.52 8.40
CA TRP A 97 5.65 -2.98 8.40
C TRP A 97 6.19 -3.62 9.67
N TYR A 98 7.39 -3.20 10.11
CA TYR A 98 7.98 -3.71 11.34
C TYR A 98 7.04 -3.47 12.52
N PHE A 99 6.43 -2.29 12.65
CA PHE A 99 5.46 -2.03 13.71
C PHE A 99 4.04 -2.58 13.43
N GLY A 100 3.83 -3.24 12.30
CA GLY A 100 2.51 -3.75 11.89
C GLY A 100 1.47 -2.65 11.69
N ILE A 101 1.92 -1.43 11.34
CA ILE A 101 1.08 -0.26 11.16
C ILE A 101 0.64 -0.20 9.68
N PRO A 102 -0.67 -0.23 9.39
CA PRO A 102 -1.18 -0.01 8.04
C PRO A 102 -0.91 1.44 7.60
N SER A 103 -0.03 1.64 6.63
CA SER A 103 0.38 2.95 6.10
C SER A 103 0.25 2.97 4.59
N SER A 104 0.10 4.16 4.02
CA SER A 104 -0.03 4.30 2.57
C SER A 104 1.32 4.42 1.87
N SER A 105 1.69 3.43 1.07
CA SER A 105 2.87 3.48 0.20
C SER A 105 2.82 4.65 -0.80
N SER A 106 1.63 5.01 -1.31
CA SER A 106 1.46 6.19 -2.18
C SER A 106 1.95 7.47 -1.51
N HIS A 107 1.51 7.70 -0.26
CA HIS A 107 1.87 8.90 0.47
C HIS A 107 3.33 8.88 0.91
N ALA A 108 3.88 7.69 1.18
CA ALA A 108 5.29 7.54 1.48
C ALA A 108 6.17 7.90 0.27
N LEU A 109 5.84 7.40 -0.92
CA LEU A 109 6.53 7.74 -2.16
C LEU A 109 6.46 9.24 -2.47
N ILE A 110 5.26 9.81 -2.43
CA ILE A 110 5.02 11.23 -2.71
C ILE A 110 5.75 12.10 -1.70
N GLY A 111 5.66 11.76 -0.41
CA GLY A 111 6.38 12.44 0.66
C GLY A 111 7.89 12.40 0.43
N GLY A 112 8.45 11.22 0.20
CA GLY A 112 9.87 11.03 -0.08
C GLY A 112 10.38 11.89 -1.22
N VAL A 113 9.68 11.86 -2.37
CA VAL A 113 10.04 12.67 -3.54
C VAL A 113 9.92 14.16 -3.22
N ALA A 114 8.83 14.60 -2.57
CA ALA A 114 8.65 16.01 -2.20
C ALA A 114 9.75 16.51 -1.26
N GLY A 115 10.16 15.70 -0.28
CA GLY A 115 11.24 16.04 0.64
C GLY A 115 12.61 16.09 -0.02
N ALA A 116 12.91 15.13 -0.91
CA ALA A 116 14.13 15.15 -1.71
C ALA A 116 14.19 16.41 -2.60
N THR A 117 13.12 16.72 -3.32
CA THR A 117 13.03 17.92 -4.17
C THR A 117 13.18 19.21 -3.37
N LEU A 118 12.56 19.29 -2.18
CA LEU A 118 12.63 20.48 -1.34
C LEU A 118 14.07 20.86 -0.98
N ILE A 119 14.93 19.88 -0.71
CA ILE A 119 16.34 20.12 -0.41
C ILE A 119 17.17 20.27 -1.69
N ALA A 120 16.84 19.52 -2.75
CA ALA A 120 17.60 19.51 -3.98
C ALA A 120 17.50 20.81 -4.78
N VAL A 121 16.30 21.39 -4.85
CA VAL A 121 16.00 22.54 -5.72
C VAL A 121 15.42 23.71 -4.93
N GLY A 122 14.71 23.43 -3.83
CA GLY A 122 14.06 24.44 -3.01
C GLY A 122 12.53 24.35 -3.05
N ALA A 123 11.87 25.17 -2.23
CA ALA A 123 10.42 25.13 -2.05
C ALA A 123 9.62 25.47 -3.31
N SER A 124 10.20 26.24 -4.24
CA SER A 124 9.55 26.64 -5.50
C SER A 124 9.33 25.47 -6.47
N ALA A 125 10.14 24.42 -6.41
CA ALA A 125 10.00 23.24 -7.27
C ALA A 125 8.95 22.23 -6.76
N VAL A 126 8.49 22.41 -5.52
CA VAL A 126 7.45 21.58 -4.92
C VAL A 126 6.10 22.25 -5.18
N LYS A 127 5.24 21.61 -5.99
CA LYS A 127 3.90 22.11 -6.28
C LYS A 127 2.97 21.92 -5.09
N GLY A 128 3.11 22.77 -4.06
CA GLY A 128 2.35 22.68 -2.81
C GLY A 128 0.83 22.62 -3.03
N ALA A 129 0.30 23.46 -3.94
CA ALA A 129 -1.11 23.43 -4.31
C ALA A 129 -1.53 22.09 -4.95
N ALA A 130 -0.66 21.46 -5.73
CA ALA A 130 -0.91 20.13 -6.30
C ALA A 130 -0.86 19.04 -5.23
N ILE A 131 0.06 19.11 -4.26
CA ILE A 131 0.09 18.18 -3.12
C ILE A 131 -1.21 18.29 -2.31
N VAL A 132 -1.67 19.50 -2.02
CA VAL A 132 -2.94 19.68 -1.29
C VAL A 132 -4.11 19.12 -2.09
N SER A 133 -4.27 19.53 -3.35
CA SER A 133 -5.44 19.18 -4.16
C SER A 133 -5.47 17.73 -4.65
N LYS A 134 -4.33 17.14 -4.99
CA LYS A 134 -4.24 15.79 -5.58
C LYS A 134 -3.84 14.71 -4.59
N VAL A 135 -3.30 15.08 -3.41
CA VAL A 135 -2.80 14.13 -2.42
C VAL A 135 -3.58 14.28 -1.11
N LEU A 136 -3.48 15.42 -0.43
CA LEU A 136 -4.05 15.59 0.91
C LEU A 136 -5.59 15.57 0.93
N ILE A 137 -6.24 16.27 0.00
CA ILE A 137 -7.71 16.28 -0.08
C ILE A 137 -8.24 14.86 -0.37
N PRO A 138 -7.77 14.15 -1.42
CA PRO A 138 -8.15 12.75 -1.64
C PRO A 138 -7.79 11.83 -0.47
N ALA A 139 -6.68 12.06 0.24
CA ALA A 139 -6.26 11.26 1.39
C ALA A 139 -7.30 11.25 2.52
N VAL A 140 -7.99 12.38 2.72
CA VAL A 140 -9.03 12.55 3.74
C VAL A 140 -10.40 12.12 3.21
N LEU A 141 -10.73 12.49 1.96
CA LEU A 141 -12.05 12.20 1.39
C LEU A 141 -12.23 10.71 1.05
N ALA A 142 -11.20 10.04 0.54
CA ALA A 142 -11.28 8.64 0.13
C ALA A 142 -11.69 7.67 1.27
N PRO A 143 -11.07 7.68 2.47
CA PRO A 143 -11.49 6.81 3.57
C PRO A 143 -12.91 7.12 4.04
N VAL A 144 -13.32 8.40 4.06
CA VAL A 144 -14.67 8.80 4.47
C VAL A 144 -15.70 8.31 3.46
N PHE A 145 -15.47 8.55 2.16
CA PHE A 145 -16.36 8.09 1.10
C PHE A 145 -16.46 6.56 1.10
N ALA A 146 -15.33 5.86 1.21
CA ALA A 146 -15.29 4.40 1.29
C ALA A 146 -16.04 3.87 2.53
N ALA A 147 -15.90 4.54 3.68
CA ALA A 147 -16.66 4.21 4.89
C ALA A 147 -18.16 4.40 4.70
N LEU A 148 -18.62 5.46 4.02
CA LEU A 148 -20.04 5.69 3.74
C LEU A 148 -20.62 4.62 2.81
N VAL A 149 -19.92 4.33 1.71
CA VAL A 149 -20.34 3.27 0.77
C VAL A 149 -20.39 1.91 1.47
N ALA A 150 -19.36 1.57 2.26
CA ALA A 150 -19.33 0.32 3.00
C ALA A 150 -20.37 0.26 4.13
N THR A 151 -20.70 1.39 4.76
CA THR A 151 -21.78 1.47 5.76
C THR A 151 -23.12 1.16 5.12
N ALA A 152 -23.43 1.81 3.99
CA ALA A 152 -24.67 1.56 3.25
C ALA A 152 -24.73 0.11 2.74
N GLY A 153 -23.63 -0.38 2.14
CA GLY A 153 -23.52 -1.75 1.64
C GLY A 153 -23.71 -2.79 2.75
N ALA A 154 -23.02 -2.63 3.88
CA ALA A 154 -23.16 -3.53 5.02
C ALA A 154 -24.56 -3.46 5.62
N PHE A 155 -25.14 -2.26 5.77
CA PHE A 155 -26.52 -2.12 6.25
C PHE A 155 -27.51 -2.89 5.36
N LEU A 156 -27.42 -2.71 4.04
CA LEU A 156 -28.29 -3.41 3.08
C LEU A 156 -28.09 -4.92 3.12
N VAL A 157 -26.84 -5.39 3.13
CA VAL A 157 -26.49 -6.81 3.22
C VAL A 157 -27.13 -7.44 4.45
N HIS A 158 -26.97 -6.84 5.63
CA HIS A 158 -27.53 -7.37 6.87
C HIS A 158 -29.06 -7.24 6.90
N ARG A 159 -29.63 -6.18 6.32
CA ARG A 159 -31.09 -5.97 6.30
C ARG A 159 -31.82 -6.97 5.40
N ILE A 160 -31.25 -7.28 4.24
CA ILE A 160 -31.80 -8.24 3.26
C ILE A 160 -31.65 -9.67 3.78
N THR A 161 -30.52 -9.99 4.42
CA THR A 161 -30.20 -11.37 4.84
C THR A 161 -30.67 -11.71 6.25
N ARG A 162 -31.37 -10.80 6.93
CA ARG A 162 -31.85 -10.99 8.31
C ARG A 162 -32.77 -12.21 8.49
N GLY A 163 -33.49 -12.61 7.44
CA GLY A 163 -34.36 -13.79 7.45
C GLY A 163 -33.66 -15.10 7.09
N THR A 164 -32.38 -15.07 6.72
CA THR A 164 -31.64 -16.25 6.28
C THR A 164 -30.95 -16.92 7.47
N PRO A 165 -31.04 -18.25 7.63
CA PRO A 165 -30.33 -18.94 8.71
C PRO A 165 -28.81 -18.74 8.61
N ASP A 166 -28.15 -18.55 9.76
CA ASP A 166 -26.74 -18.16 9.83
C ASP A 166 -25.81 -19.08 9.05
N ARG A 167 -26.07 -20.40 9.07
CA ARG A 167 -25.26 -21.38 8.34
C ARG A 167 -25.23 -21.12 6.83
N PHE A 168 -26.36 -20.77 6.22
CA PHE A 168 -26.45 -20.48 4.79
C PHE A 168 -25.88 -19.10 4.48
N ARG A 169 -26.15 -18.13 5.36
CA ARG A 169 -25.61 -16.77 5.29
C ARG A 169 -24.08 -16.80 5.29
N GLU A 170 -23.46 -17.44 6.27
CA GLU A 170 -22.01 -17.55 6.37
C GLU A 170 -21.38 -18.26 5.17
N ARG A 171 -21.95 -19.39 4.73
CA ARG A 171 -21.40 -20.14 3.60
C ARG A 171 -21.46 -19.33 2.30
N GLY A 172 -22.58 -18.67 2.04
CA GLY A 172 -22.75 -17.79 0.87
C GLY A 172 -21.78 -16.62 0.90
N PHE A 173 -21.66 -15.92 2.04
CA PHE A 173 -20.76 -14.78 2.15
C PHE A 173 -19.28 -15.15 2.18
N ARG A 174 -18.89 -16.35 2.61
CA ARG A 174 -17.50 -16.83 2.46
C ARG A 174 -17.12 -16.98 0.99
N VAL A 175 -18.03 -17.48 0.15
CA VAL A 175 -17.82 -17.53 -1.31
C VAL A 175 -17.84 -16.12 -1.91
N GLY A 176 -18.76 -15.27 -1.45
CA GLY A 176 -18.77 -13.85 -1.82
C GLY A 176 -17.45 -13.15 -1.52
N GLN A 177 -16.87 -13.39 -0.33
CA GLN A 177 -15.57 -12.85 0.08
C GLN A 177 -14.43 -13.30 -0.83
N LEU A 178 -14.42 -14.54 -1.29
CA LEU A 178 -13.43 -14.98 -2.28
C LEU A 178 -13.49 -14.08 -3.53
N CYS A 179 -14.68 -13.79 -4.04
CA CYS A 179 -14.85 -12.90 -5.20
C CYS A 179 -14.49 -11.44 -4.88
N SER A 180 -14.96 -10.88 -3.76
CA SER A 180 -14.68 -9.48 -3.42
C SER A 180 -13.21 -9.23 -3.07
N ALA A 181 -12.56 -10.11 -2.32
CA ALA A 181 -11.12 -10.03 -2.05
C ALA A 181 -10.27 -10.19 -3.32
N SER A 182 -10.75 -11.01 -4.27
CA SER A 182 -10.13 -11.11 -5.59
C SER A 182 -10.23 -9.79 -6.35
N LEU A 183 -11.39 -9.14 -6.34
CA LEU A 183 -11.57 -7.82 -6.96
C LEU A 183 -10.70 -6.75 -6.30
N VAL A 184 -10.55 -6.75 -4.97
CA VAL A 184 -9.64 -5.82 -4.28
C VAL A 184 -8.18 -6.09 -4.69
N SER A 185 -7.75 -7.35 -4.80
CA SER A 185 -6.39 -7.68 -5.25
C SER A 185 -6.13 -7.25 -6.69
N LEU A 186 -7.12 -7.44 -7.56
CA LEU A 186 -7.04 -7.00 -8.95
C LEU A 186 -6.96 -5.47 -9.03
N ALA A 187 -7.83 -4.77 -8.29
CA ALA A 187 -7.85 -3.31 -8.21
C ALA A 187 -6.55 -2.74 -7.63
N HIS A 188 -5.97 -3.43 -6.65
CA HIS A 188 -4.65 -3.12 -6.10
C HIS A 188 -3.58 -3.19 -7.19
N GLY A 189 -3.48 -4.32 -7.92
CA GLY A 189 -2.53 -4.45 -9.02
C GLY A 189 -2.68 -3.37 -10.09
N THR A 190 -3.94 -3.04 -10.44
CA THR A 190 -4.23 -1.99 -11.43
C THR A 190 -3.90 -0.57 -10.94
N ASN A 191 -3.86 -0.31 -9.64
CA ASN A 191 -3.53 1.03 -9.11
C ASN A 191 -2.07 1.15 -8.71
N ASP A 192 -1.56 0.18 -7.94
CA ASP A 192 -0.32 0.29 -7.20
C ASP A 192 0.91 -0.05 -8.03
N ALA A 193 0.84 -1.08 -8.87
CA ALA A 193 1.94 -1.43 -9.77
C ALA A 193 2.27 -0.27 -10.72
N GLN A 194 1.24 0.47 -11.14
CA GLN A 194 1.38 1.63 -12.02
C GLN A 194 2.18 2.78 -11.41
N LYS A 195 2.20 2.91 -10.08
CA LYS A 195 2.95 3.99 -9.41
C LYS A 195 4.45 3.79 -9.61
N THR A 196 4.93 2.58 -9.40
CA THR A 196 6.33 2.20 -9.63
C THR A 196 6.67 2.27 -11.12
N MET A 197 5.77 1.80 -11.99
CA MET A 197 5.94 1.93 -13.45
C MET A 197 6.16 3.39 -13.85
N GLY A 198 5.32 4.30 -13.34
CA GLY A 198 5.42 5.74 -13.60
C GLY A 198 6.76 6.34 -13.11
N VAL A 199 7.23 5.94 -11.93
CA VAL A 199 8.53 6.41 -11.40
C VAL A 199 9.71 5.90 -12.22
N ILE A 200 9.70 4.62 -12.63
CA ILE A 200 10.76 4.07 -13.48
C ILE A 200 10.74 4.73 -14.86
N THR A 201 9.56 4.87 -15.47
CA THR A 201 9.43 5.58 -16.77
C THR A 201 9.94 7.01 -16.67
N LEU A 202 9.62 7.72 -15.59
CA LEU A 202 10.12 9.07 -15.34
C LEU A 202 11.65 9.10 -15.23
N ALA A 203 12.26 8.13 -14.53
CA ALA A 203 13.72 8.02 -14.44
C ALA A 203 14.36 7.75 -15.81
N LEU A 204 13.76 6.90 -16.65
CA LEU A 204 14.24 6.63 -18.00
C LEU A 204 14.16 7.86 -18.91
N VAL A 205 13.09 8.67 -18.79
CA VAL A 205 12.95 9.93 -19.52
C VAL A 205 13.99 10.95 -19.03
N ALA A 206 14.21 11.04 -17.71
CA ALA A 206 15.21 11.94 -17.12
C ALA A 206 16.65 11.59 -17.51
N ASP A 207 16.94 10.32 -17.78
CA ASP A 207 18.24 9.84 -18.30
C ASP A 207 18.36 9.93 -19.83
N HIS A 208 17.33 10.44 -20.52
CA HIS A 208 17.22 10.45 -22.00
C HIS A 208 17.28 9.05 -22.64
N ALA A 209 17.04 7.99 -21.88
CA ALA A 209 17.02 6.62 -22.37
C ALA A 209 15.78 6.33 -23.24
N ILE A 210 14.68 7.05 -23.01
CA ILE A 210 13.46 7.01 -23.81
C ILE A 210 12.93 8.43 -24.06
N ALA A 211 12.19 8.61 -25.15
CA ALA A 211 11.53 9.88 -25.45
C ALA A 211 10.38 10.17 -24.44
N PRO A 212 10.10 11.44 -24.11
CA PRO A 212 9.04 11.81 -23.16
C PRO A 212 7.63 11.29 -23.50
N ASP A 213 7.37 11.01 -24.78
CA ASP A 213 6.09 10.55 -25.33
C ASP A 213 6.05 9.04 -25.63
N ALA A 214 7.15 8.31 -25.41
CA ALA A 214 7.29 6.89 -25.75
C ALA A 214 6.40 5.94 -24.92
N GLY A 215 5.74 6.45 -23.87
CA GLY A 215 4.95 5.65 -22.92
C GLY A 215 5.81 4.76 -22.03
N THR A 216 5.17 3.93 -21.20
CA THR A 216 5.86 2.99 -20.30
C THR A 216 6.32 1.75 -21.09
N PRO A 217 7.63 1.44 -21.12
CA PRO A 217 8.14 0.24 -21.80
C PRO A 217 7.59 -1.06 -21.21
N PHE A 218 7.36 -2.07 -22.05
CA PHE A 218 6.82 -3.36 -21.62
C PHE A 218 7.65 -4.04 -20.52
N TRP A 219 8.97 -3.96 -20.59
CA TRP A 219 9.84 -4.56 -19.56
C TRP A 219 9.62 -3.92 -18.18
N VAL A 220 9.30 -2.63 -18.12
CA VAL A 220 8.98 -1.93 -16.86
C VAL A 220 7.66 -2.47 -16.29
N ILE A 221 6.66 -2.64 -17.16
CA ILE A 221 5.35 -3.20 -16.78
C ILE A 221 5.54 -4.60 -16.23
N LEU A 222 6.25 -5.47 -16.97
CA LEU A 222 6.49 -6.85 -16.56
C LEU A 222 7.31 -6.94 -15.28
N ALA A 223 8.37 -6.13 -15.13
CA ALA A 223 9.20 -6.11 -13.93
C ALA A 223 8.39 -5.70 -12.69
N CYS A 224 7.63 -4.60 -12.76
CA CYS A 224 6.77 -4.18 -11.65
C CYS A 224 5.69 -5.23 -11.34
N ALA A 225 5.04 -5.78 -12.37
CA ALA A 225 4.02 -6.82 -12.20
C ALA A 225 4.55 -8.07 -11.47
N VAL A 226 5.74 -8.55 -11.84
CA VAL A 226 6.41 -9.67 -11.16
C VAL A 226 6.78 -9.28 -9.73
N THR A 227 7.37 -8.10 -9.55
CA THR A 227 7.90 -7.67 -8.27
C THR A 227 6.82 -7.41 -7.22
N ILE A 228 5.73 -6.71 -7.57
CA ILE A 228 4.59 -6.51 -6.67
C ILE A 228 3.90 -7.85 -6.34
N ALA A 229 3.82 -8.78 -7.29
CA ALA A 229 3.24 -10.11 -7.05
C ALA A 229 4.11 -10.95 -6.11
N LEU A 230 5.44 -10.93 -6.29
CA LEU A 230 6.38 -11.59 -5.39
C LEU A 230 6.31 -11.01 -3.97
N GLY A 231 6.28 -9.68 -3.86
CA GLY A 231 6.03 -9.00 -2.59
C GLY A 231 4.73 -9.50 -1.95
N THR A 232 3.64 -9.44 -2.70
CA THR A 232 2.32 -9.90 -2.24
C THR A 232 2.34 -11.34 -1.71
N TYR A 233 3.03 -12.24 -2.42
CA TYR A 233 3.14 -13.64 -2.02
C TYR A 233 3.93 -13.84 -0.72
N THR A 234 4.98 -13.03 -0.47
CA THR A 234 5.69 -13.09 0.83
C THR A 234 4.80 -12.70 2.00
N GLY A 235 3.79 -11.88 1.72
CA GLY A 235 2.76 -11.43 2.64
C GLY A 235 3.25 -10.36 3.62
N GLY A 236 2.33 -9.64 4.24
CA GLY A 236 2.64 -8.65 5.27
C GLY A 236 2.10 -9.08 6.61
N TRP A 237 2.46 -10.27 7.10
CA TRP A 237 1.76 -10.95 8.22
C TRP A 237 1.50 -10.06 9.45
N ARG A 238 2.44 -9.17 9.79
CA ARG A 238 2.28 -8.17 10.85
C ARG A 238 1.11 -7.21 10.56
N VAL A 239 1.09 -6.61 9.37
CA VAL A 239 0.02 -5.70 8.92
C VAL A 239 -1.30 -6.43 8.72
N ILE A 240 -1.28 -7.64 8.14
CA ILE A 240 -2.44 -8.53 7.96
C ILE A 240 -3.11 -8.77 9.31
N ARG A 241 -2.33 -9.08 10.34
CA ARG A 241 -2.85 -9.31 11.69
C ARG A 241 -3.50 -8.06 12.28
N THR A 242 -2.86 -6.90 12.15
CA THR A 242 -3.42 -5.63 12.64
C THR A 242 -4.75 -5.29 11.96
N LEU A 243 -4.85 -5.42 10.64
CA LEU A 243 -6.10 -5.12 9.92
C LEU A 243 -7.18 -6.19 10.17
N GLY A 244 -6.80 -7.47 10.14
CA GLY A 244 -7.76 -8.58 10.19
C GLY A 244 -8.29 -8.86 11.60
N LYS A 245 -7.45 -8.74 12.63
CA LYS A 245 -7.82 -9.03 14.02
C LYS A 245 -7.81 -7.81 14.92
N GLY A 246 -7.11 -6.74 14.55
CA GLY A 246 -6.91 -5.57 15.42
C GLY A 246 -8.01 -4.51 15.34
N LEU A 247 -8.62 -4.28 14.18
CA LEU A 247 -9.50 -3.12 13.94
C LEU A 247 -10.96 -3.33 14.33
N THR A 248 -11.56 -4.45 13.94
CA THR A 248 -12.94 -4.84 14.28
C THR A 248 -13.04 -6.36 14.24
N GLU A 249 -14.01 -6.94 14.95
CA GLU A 249 -14.39 -8.33 14.67
C GLU A 249 -15.13 -8.37 13.34
N ILE A 250 -14.56 -9.08 12.36
CA ILE A 250 -15.07 -9.16 11.00
C ILE A 250 -15.73 -10.52 10.80
N GLY A 251 -17.02 -10.51 10.50
CA GLY A 251 -17.74 -11.68 9.98
C GLY A 251 -17.78 -11.67 8.43
N PRO A 252 -18.06 -12.80 7.77
CA PRO A 252 -18.09 -12.88 6.31
C PRO A 252 -18.98 -11.84 5.59
N PRO A 253 -20.22 -11.53 6.05
CA PRO A 253 -21.06 -10.53 5.40
C PRO A 253 -20.46 -9.11 5.46
N GLN A 254 -19.84 -8.77 6.59
CA GLN A 254 -19.16 -7.49 6.78
C GLN A 254 -17.90 -7.42 5.92
N GLY A 255 -17.11 -8.50 5.86
CA GLY A 255 -15.93 -8.57 5.02
C GLY A 255 -16.26 -8.42 3.54
N PHE A 256 -17.31 -9.10 3.06
CA PHE A 256 -17.80 -8.96 1.69
C PHE A 256 -18.20 -7.51 1.36
N ALA A 257 -18.96 -6.86 2.25
CA ALA A 257 -19.37 -5.46 2.05
C ALA A 257 -18.16 -4.51 2.03
N ALA A 258 -17.20 -4.70 2.94
CA ALA A 258 -15.99 -3.87 3.02
C ALA A 258 -15.10 -4.03 1.77
N GLU A 259 -14.83 -5.28 1.36
CA GLU A 259 -14.00 -5.60 0.19
C GLU A 259 -14.69 -5.14 -1.10
N GLY A 260 -15.99 -5.41 -1.27
CA GLY A 260 -16.74 -4.98 -2.46
C GLY A 260 -16.77 -3.46 -2.61
N SER A 261 -17.00 -2.73 -1.50
CA SER A 261 -16.95 -1.26 -1.50
C SER A 261 -15.55 -0.74 -1.81
N SER A 262 -14.52 -1.37 -1.24
CA SER A 262 -13.12 -1.00 -1.50
C SER A 262 -12.77 -1.17 -2.97
N ALA A 263 -13.10 -2.32 -3.56
CA ALA A 263 -12.84 -2.62 -4.96
C ALA A 263 -13.56 -1.62 -5.88
N ALA A 264 -14.84 -1.31 -5.60
CA ALA A 264 -15.60 -0.34 -6.38
C ALA A 264 -14.97 1.06 -6.35
N VAL A 265 -14.57 1.54 -5.16
CA VAL A 265 -13.94 2.86 -5.00
C VAL A 265 -12.57 2.91 -5.68
N ILE A 266 -11.74 1.86 -5.53
CA ILE A 266 -10.41 1.80 -6.14
C ILE A 266 -10.53 1.74 -7.67
N PHE A 267 -11.39 0.89 -8.22
CA PHE A 267 -11.58 0.81 -9.67
C PHE A 267 -12.12 2.12 -10.26
N ALA A 268 -13.09 2.76 -9.60
CA ALA A 268 -13.62 4.05 -10.04
C ALA A 268 -12.51 5.11 -10.09
N ALA A 269 -11.70 5.22 -9.05
CA ALA A 269 -10.59 6.17 -9.01
C ALA A 269 -9.53 5.87 -10.08
N THR A 270 -9.14 4.61 -10.22
CA THR A 270 -8.18 4.15 -11.23
C THR A 270 -8.69 4.40 -12.66
N HIS A 271 -10.01 4.29 -12.89
CA HIS A 271 -10.62 4.60 -14.19
C HIS A 271 -10.41 6.08 -14.58
N PHE A 272 -10.49 6.98 -13.60
CA PHE A 272 -10.19 8.40 -13.74
C PHE A 272 -8.69 8.75 -13.60
N GLY A 273 -7.81 7.75 -13.42
CA GLY A 273 -6.38 7.95 -13.25
C GLY A 273 -5.96 8.60 -11.93
N LEU A 274 -6.86 8.63 -10.93
CA LEU A 274 -6.58 9.24 -9.63
C LEU A 274 -5.76 8.28 -8.75
N PRO A 275 -4.52 8.63 -8.36
CA PRO A 275 -3.70 7.77 -7.50
C PRO A 275 -4.23 7.81 -6.06
N LEU A 276 -5.14 6.89 -5.72
CA LEU A 276 -5.65 6.75 -4.35
C LEU A 276 -4.78 5.82 -3.50
N SER A 277 -4.86 6.04 -2.19
CA SER A 277 -4.35 5.10 -1.18
C SER A 277 -5.34 3.96 -0.98
N THR A 278 -4.94 2.76 -1.39
CA THR A 278 -5.70 1.54 -1.15
C THR A 278 -5.88 1.31 0.35
N THR A 279 -4.84 1.54 1.16
CA THR A 279 -4.87 1.44 2.63
C THR A 279 -5.94 2.34 3.27
N HIS A 280 -6.11 3.57 2.78
CA HIS A 280 -7.13 4.48 3.32
C HIS A 280 -8.53 4.01 2.91
N VAL A 281 -8.70 3.62 1.65
CA VAL A 281 -9.99 3.15 1.13
C VAL A 281 -10.43 1.86 1.83
N THR A 282 -9.54 0.89 2.01
CA THR A 282 -9.84 -0.36 2.70
C THR A 282 -10.03 -0.15 4.19
N GLY A 283 -9.17 0.62 4.85
CA GLY A 283 -9.33 0.98 6.26
C GLY A 283 -10.66 1.67 6.54
N GLY A 284 -11.03 2.65 5.70
CA GLY A 284 -12.34 3.31 5.74
C GLY A 284 -13.49 2.33 5.53
N SER A 285 -13.39 1.46 4.53
CA SER A 285 -14.42 0.46 4.23
C SER A 285 -14.62 -0.56 5.36
N VAL A 286 -13.55 -1.00 6.04
CA VAL A 286 -13.65 -1.93 7.17
C VAL A 286 -14.34 -1.28 8.37
N VAL A 287 -13.97 -0.03 8.69
CA VAL A 287 -14.66 0.76 9.73
C VAL A 287 -16.13 0.98 9.36
N GLY A 288 -16.39 1.40 8.12
CA GLY A 288 -17.74 1.63 7.60
C GLY A 288 -18.63 0.39 7.64
N ALA A 289 -18.11 -0.77 7.23
CA ALA A 289 -18.86 -2.02 7.30
C ALA A 289 -19.22 -2.40 8.74
N GLY A 290 -18.37 -2.11 9.72
CA GLY A 290 -18.68 -2.27 11.15
C GLY A 290 -19.81 -1.34 11.61
N LEU A 291 -19.77 -0.07 11.19
CA LEU A 291 -20.86 0.88 11.45
C LEU A 291 -22.17 0.43 10.82
N GLY A 292 -22.15 -0.05 9.57
CA GLY A 292 -23.33 -0.53 8.86
C GLY A 292 -23.98 -1.74 9.54
N ARG A 293 -23.17 -2.68 10.04
CA ARG A 293 -23.65 -3.80 10.86
C ARG A 293 -24.32 -3.33 12.15
N ARG A 294 -23.73 -2.36 12.84
CA ARG A 294 -24.32 -1.73 14.04
C ARG A 294 -25.65 -1.05 13.74
N LEU A 295 -25.73 -0.29 12.64
CA LEU A 295 -26.97 0.36 12.19
C LEU A 295 -28.07 -0.65 11.80
N ALA A 296 -27.68 -1.85 11.36
CA ALA A 296 -28.63 -2.93 11.07
C ALA A 296 -29.17 -3.63 12.34
N GLY A 297 -28.74 -3.21 13.54
CA GLY A 297 -29.20 -3.75 14.82
C GLY A 297 -28.39 -4.94 15.36
N GLU A 298 -27.27 -5.29 14.72
CA GLU A 298 -26.37 -6.33 15.20
C GLU A 298 -25.22 -5.75 16.06
N ARG A 299 -24.67 -6.54 16.99
CA ARG A 299 -23.50 -6.12 17.77
C ARG A 299 -22.26 -6.03 16.85
N SER A 300 -21.57 -4.89 16.89
CA SER A 300 -20.28 -4.70 16.23
C SER A 300 -19.38 -3.83 17.10
N GLU A 301 -18.15 -4.28 17.30
CA GLU A 301 -17.13 -3.58 18.07
C GLU A 301 -16.03 -3.08 17.14
N VAL A 302 -16.06 -1.77 16.84
CA VAL A 302 -14.94 -1.08 16.20
C VAL A 302 -14.00 -0.60 17.29
N ARG A 303 -12.73 -1.03 17.22
CA ARG A 303 -11.70 -0.62 18.18
C ARG A 303 -11.11 0.72 17.79
N TRP A 304 -11.77 1.79 18.24
CA TRP A 304 -11.40 3.18 17.92
C TRP A 304 -9.95 3.55 18.25
N GLY A 305 -9.34 2.92 19.26
CA GLY A 305 -7.91 3.10 19.55
C GLY A 305 -6.99 2.62 18.42
N VAL A 306 -7.35 1.55 17.71
CA VAL A 306 -6.60 1.07 16.54
C VAL A 306 -6.86 1.98 15.33
N ALA A 307 -8.12 2.34 15.09
CA ALA A 307 -8.49 3.27 14.02
C ALA A 307 -7.79 4.63 14.17
N GLY A 308 -7.75 5.19 15.39
CA GLY A 308 -7.04 6.44 15.69
C GLY A 308 -5.54 6.34 15.42
N ARG A 309 -4.89 5.23 15.81
CA ARG A 309 -3.47 5.00 15.48
C ARG A 309 -3.22 4.91 13.98
N MET A 310 -4.14 4.32 13.21
CA MET A 310 -4.05 4.29 11.74
C MET A 310 -4.15 5.70 11.16
N VAL A 311 -5.12 6.51 11.60
CA VAL A 311 -5.26 7.90 11.14
C VAL A 311 -4.01 8.73 11.45
N VAL A 312 -3.44 8.59 12.65
CA VAL A 312 -2.17 9.25 13.00
C VAL A 312 -1.04 8.78 12.08
N ALA A 313 -0.94 7.47 11.83
CA ALA A 313 0.06 6.94 10.90
C ALA A 313 -0.12 7.50 9.48
N TRP A 314 -1.35 7.63 9.00
CA TRP A 314 -1.66 8.21 7.68
C TRP A 314 -1.21 9.68 7.59
N LEU A 315 -1.46 10.47 8.63
CA LEU A 315 -1.04 11.88 8.71
C LEU A 315 0.49 12.01 8.77
N VAL A 316 1.17 11.14 9.52
CA VAL A 316 2.63 11.18 9.72
C VAL A 316 3.40 10.59 8.52
N THR A 317 2.77 9.74 7.71
CA THR A 317 3.43 9.03 6.61
C THR A 317 4.11 9.97 5.61
N LEU A 318 3.39 11.00 5.14
CA LEU A 318 3.94 11.95 4.17
C LEU A 318 5.13 12.75 4.74
N PRO A 319 5.03 13.43 5.91
CA PRO A 319 6.15 14.19 6.45
C PRO A 319 7.33 13.31 6.88
N ALA A 320 7.07 12.11 7.42
CA ALA A 320 8.15 11.20 7.82
C ALA A 320 8.93 10.69 6.61
N ALA A 321 8.24 10.27 5.54
CA ALA A 321 8.91 9.87 4.31
C ALA A 321 9.63 11.04 3.65
N ALA A 322 9.07 12.25 3.69
CA ALA A 322 9.72 13.47 3.21
C ALA A 322 11.02 13.77 3.94
N LEU A 323 11.04 13.63 5.27
CA LEU A 323 12.26 13.81 6.06
C LEU A 323 13.33 12.80 5.65
N VAL A 324 12.97 11.52 5.48
CA VAL A 324 13.93 10.50 5.06
C VAL A 324 14.42 10.76 3.64
N GLY A 325 13.54 11.15 2.71
CA GLY A 325 13.92 11.50 1.34
C GLY A 325 14.86 12.71 1.28
N ALA A 326 14.61 13.74 2.09
CA ALA A 326 15.48 14.91 2.25
C ALA A 326 16.88 14.52 2.75
N VAL A 327 16.95 13.67 3.78
CA VAL A 327 18.22 13.17 4.34
C VAL A 327 18.97 12.28 3.34
N ALA A 328 18.25 11.39 2.65
CA ALA A 328 18.82 10.52 1.62
C ALA A 328 19.41 11.32 0.46
N TRP A 329 18.71 12.36 0.01
CA TRP A 329 19.21 13.24 -1.04
C TRP A 329 20.48 13.97 -0.59
N LYS A 330 20.44 14.61 0.58
CA LYS A 330 21.61 15.32 1.13
C LYS A 330 22.82 14.39 1.32
N GLY A 331 22.59 13.16 1.78
CA GLY A 331 23.64 12.16 1.93
C GLY A 331 24.24 11.72 0.59
N ALA A 332 23.40 11.52 -0.44
CA ALA A 332 23.87 11.19 -1.78
C ALA A 332 24.63 12.36 -2.43
N ASP A 333 24.12 13.58 -2.27
CA ASP A 333 24.72 14.80 -2.84
C ASP A 333 26.08 15.13 -2.22
N ALA A 334 26.24 14.96 -0.90
CA ALA A 334 27.50 15.24 -0.20
C ALA A 334 28.69 14.40 -0.69
N ILE A 335 28.43 13.19 -1.19
CA ILE A 335 29.45 12.29 -1.76
C ILE A 335 29.55 12.49 -3.29
N GLY A 336 28.42 12.78 -3.93
CA GLY A 336 28.32 13.04 -5.35
C GLY A 336 28.23 11.77 -6.21
N GLY A 337 27.58 11.93 -7.37
CA GLY A 337 27.48 10.92 -8.41
C GLY A 337 26.92 9.57 -7.96
N THR A 338 27.33 8.50 -8.65
CA THR A 338 26.89 7.13 -8.36
C THR A 338 27.38 6.62 -7.01
N GLY A 339 28.52 7.12 -6.52
CA GLY A 339 29.10 6.74 -5.23
C GLY A 339 28.20 7.12 -4.05
N GLY A 340 27.64 8.34 -4.07
CA GLY A 340 26.68 8.78 -3.05
C GLY A 340 25.41 7.94 -3.03
N ALA A 341 24.85 7.64 -4.21
CA ALA A 341 23.69 6.78 -4.32
C ALA A 341 23.98 5.36 -3.80
N ALA A 342 25.15 4.79 -4.10
CA ALA A 342 25.55 3.47 -3.62
C ALA A 342 25.68 3.41 -2.08
N VAL A 343 26.24 4.45 -1.46
CA VAL A 343 26.36 4.54 0.02
C VAL A 343 24.97 4.62 0.67
N VAL A 344 24.10 5.49 0.17
CA VAL A 344 22.72 5.61 0.69
C VAL A 344 21.95 4.30 0.49
N PHE A 345 22.14 3.62 -0.64
CA PHE A 345 21.55 2.31 -0.90
C PHE A 345 22.08 1.25 0.07
N ALA A 346 23.38 1.24 0.38
CA ALA A 346 23.95 0.33 1.37
C ALA A 346 23.38 0.57 2.78
N VAL A 347 23.22 1.83 3.19
CA VAL A 347 22.56 2.20 4.46
C VAL A 347 21.12 1.68 4.48
N MET A 348 20.41 1.80 3.36
CA MET A 348 19.05 1.29 3.21
C MET A 348 19.00 -0.25 3.35
N LEU A 349 19.97 -0.98 2.77
CA LEU A 349 20.07 -2.43 2.96
C LEU A 349 20.34 -2.83 4.41
N LEU A 350 21.18 -2.06 5.12
CA LEU A 350 21.44 -2.29 6.55
C LEU A 350 20.18 -2.06 7.39
N LEU A 351 19.42 -1.00 7.10
CA LEU A 351 18.12 -0.74 7.74
C LEU A 351 17.15 -1.90 7.49
N ALA A 352 17.02 -2.33 6.24
CA ALA A 352 16.14 -3.43 5.86
C ALA A 352 16.54 -4.75 6.55
N GLY A 353 17.82 -5.09 6.53
CA GLY A 353 18.36 -6.27 7.20
C GLY A 353 18.18 -6.22 8.72
N GLY A 354 18.42 -5.06 9.33
CA GLY A 354 18.22 -4.85 10.77
C GLY A 354 16.77 -5.03 11.20
N LEU A 355 15.83 -4.40 10.48
CA LEU A 355 14.39 -4.55 10.74
C LEU A 355 13.92 -6.00 10.51
N TYR A 356 14.43 -6.66 9.47
CA TYR A 356 14.12 -8.06 9.18
C TYR A 356 14.59 -9.01 10.30
N LEU A 357 15.84 -8.86 10.75
CA LEU A 357 16.40 -9.65 11.85
C LEU A 357 15.67 -9.36 13.18
N ALA A 358 15.30 -8.11 13.42
CA ALA A 358 14.50 -7.73 14.58
C ALA A 358 13.10 -8.36 14.52
N ALA A 359 12.44 -8.36 13.35
CA ALA A 359 11.13 -8.96 13.17
C ALA A 359 11.12 -10.48 13.40
N ARG A 360 12.25 -11.16 13.14
CA ARG A 360 12.40 -12.60 13.42
C ARG A 360 12.42 -12.95 14.91
N ARG A 361 12.73 -12.01 15.81
CA ARG A 361 12.68 -12.24 17.27
C ARG A 361 11.25 -12.39 17.78
N GLU A 362 10.31 -11.77 17.08
CA GLU A 362 8.89 -11.77 17.40
C GLU A 362 8.07 -12.16 16.15
N PRO A 363 8.10 -13.44 15.77
CA PRO A 363 7.60 -13.87 14.48
C PRO A 363 6.07 -13.84 14.41
N VAL A 364 5.54 -13.10 13.44
CA VAL A 364 4.16 -13.21 12.98
C VAL A 364 4.19 -13.88 11.61
N THR A 365 3.51 -15.01 11.48
CA THR A 365 3.54 -15.87 10.29
C THR A 365 2.12 -16.32 9.93
N HIS A 366 1.97 -16.94 8.76
CA HIS A 366 0.72 -17.58 8.34
C HIS A 366 0.14 -18.57 9.37
N ALA A 367 0.95 -19.15 10.26
CA ALA A 367 0.49 -20.10 11.28
C ALA A 367 -0.16 -19.43 12.50
N ASN A 368 0.25 -18.20 12.84
CA ASN A 368 -0.21 -17.51 14.05
C ASN A 368 -0.93 -16.18 13.77
N VAL A 369 -1.06 -15.78 12.50
CA VAL A 369 -1.74 -14.54 12.08
C VAL A 369 -3.17 -14.45 12.61
N ASN A 370 -3.86 -15.59 12.73
CA ASN A 370 -5.25 -15.69 13.17
C ASN A 370 -5.44 -15.92 14.68
N ALA A 371 -4.37 -16.00 15.47
CA ALA A 371 -4.47 -16.11 16.93
C ALA A 371 -5.26 -14.94 17.53
N GLU A 372 -5.83 -15.11 18.72
CA GLU A 372 -6.64 -14.05 19.36
C GLU A 372 -5.88 -12.73 19.53
N TRP A 373 -6.61 -11.62 19.43
CA TRP A 373 -6.04 -10.30 19.56
C TRP A 373 -6.05 -9.84 21.02
N THR A 374 -4.88 -9.86 21.65
CA THR A 374 -4.69 -9.46 23.06
C THR A 374 -4.30 -7.98 23.22
N GLY A 375 -4.54 -7.15 22.20
CA GLY A 375 -4.07 -5.75 22.17
C GLY A 375 -2.61 -5.58 21.71
N ARG A 376 -1.87 -6.68 21.53
CA ARG A 376 -0.49 -6.71 21.04
C ARG A 376 -0.42 -7.27 19.63
N LEU A 377 0.54 -6.75 18.85
CA LEU A 377 0.82 -7.24 17.49
C LEU A 377 1.27 -8.70 17.50
N VAL A 378 2.19 -9.05 18.40
CA VAL A 378 2.76 -10.39 18.49
C VAL A 378 1.84 -11.27 19.33
N PRO A 379 1.39 -12.43 18.80
CA PRO A 379 0.63 -13.38 19.58
C PRO A 379 1.38 -13.80 20.85
N VAL A 380 0.67 -13.93 21.97
CA VAL A 380 1.24 -14.54 23.18
C VAL A 380 1.46 -16.02 22.85
N LYS A 381 2.65 -16.56 23.13
CA LYS A 381 2.87 -18.01 23.03
C LYS A 381 1.97 -18.67 24.08
N GLU A 382 1.02 -19.50 23.65
CA GLU A 382 0.33 -20.38 24.58
C GLU A 382 1.39 -21.25 25.29
N PRO A 383 1.33 -21.41 26.61
CA PRO A 383 2.20 -22.37 27.28
C PRO A 383 1.90 -23.74 26.68
N VAL A 384 2.95 -24.44 26.24
CA VAL A 384 2.84 -25.82 25.77
C VAL A 384 2.30 -26.63 26.96
N ALA A 385 1.08 -27.13 26.83
CA ALA A 385 0.43 -27.97 27.83
C ALA A 385 1.10 -29.34 27.93
#